data_AF-I3K2M7-F1
#
_entry.id   AF-I3K2M7-F1
#
_cell.length_a   1.000
_cell.length_b   1.000
_cell.length_c   1.000
_cell.angle_alpha   90.00
_cell.angle_beta   90.00
_cell.angle_gamma   90.00
#
_symmetry.space_group_name_H-M   'P 1'
#
loop_
_entity.id
_entity.type
_entity.pdbx_description
1 polymer ?
#
loop_
_entity_poly.entity_id
_entity_poly.type
_entity_poly.pdbx_seq_one_letter_code
_entity_poly.pdbx_strand_id
1 'polypeptide(L)'
;MDQELEGTVKALLQKAGESNAFIRQDVDAALDCMVQHCTPTRSINALLTGGLSHLNAVVRKCMAQHLANLVEKVGAARLLSGAKDLTDRILPAVAKLAQDSSQEARYFGRRMLLSLSSHPEFEKILEKYIPTKDLQTVRDTVFTLKTKGLGEMPQDTQSARGRRSLPGSGTVRASSLNREPLNQTNRWPIKANLFFTNTEYIKQISDLLASKDFRERLKGIDRLVADCQNNPNMVINSIFPVFDAFRARLQESNSKVNLYALESLQKIVHLLKDNLSQVVNILVPAIVDNHLNSKNNAICSAAIGAINALILNIDNILLLQPFCAKAQFLSGKAKVNLIEKVADLVTELYPRKPQMVEQKVLPLLWHLLGTSTHSGTIHGRGGSVRGATANLCQALYAQMGPSLSECAASQPANVHKSLNDILRTLS
;
A
#
# COMPACT_ATOMS: atom_id res chain seq x y z
N MET A 1 26.53 20.77 -9.80
CA MET A 1 25.25 20.19 -9.34
C MET A 1 25.23 18.67 -9.49
N ASP A 2 25.60 18.12 -10.65
CA ASP A 2 25.50 16.69 -10.97
C ASP A 2 26.24 15.69 -10.04
N GLN A 3 27.18 16.13 -9.19
CA GLN A 3 27.89 15.27 -8.23
C GLN A 3 27.16 15.17 -6.87
N GLU A 4 26.39 16.18 -6.50
CA GLU A 4 25.62 16.24 -5.25
C GLU A 4 24.14 15.85 -5.44
N LEU A 5 23.72 15.71 -6.69
CA LEU A 5 22.34 15.52 -7.11
C LEU A 5 21.63 14.38 -6.39
N GLU A 6 22.27 13.22 -6.22
CA GLU A 6 21.67 12.07 -5.54
C GLU A 6 21.37 12.36 -4.07
N GLY A 7 22.29 13.03 -3.37
CA GLY A 7 22.12 13.42 -1.98
C GLY A 7 21.00 14.47 -1.83
N THR A 8 21.01 15.49 -2.68
CA THR A 8 19.99 16.54 -2.69
C THR A 8 18.60 15.99 -2.98
N VAL A 9 18.44 15.15 -4.01
CA VAL A 9 17.15 14.55 -4.36
C VAL A 9 16.64 13.67 -3.24
N LYS A 10 17.49 12.85 -2.62
CA LYS A 10 17.10 12.01 -1.49
C LYS A 10 16.60 12.85 -0.31
N ALA A 11 17.28 13.95 0.02
CA ALA A 11 16.88 14.86 1.08
C ALA A 11 15.55 15.56 0.77
N LEU A 12 15.39 16.08 -0.46
CA LEU A 12 14.15 16.71 -0.92
C LEU A 12 12.97 15.74 -0.88
N LEU A 13 13.15 14.52 -1.41
CA LEU A 13 12.12 13.49 -1.37
C LEU A 13 11.73 13.08 0.04
N GLN A 14 12.69 13.01 0.98
CA GLN A 14 12.38 12.79 2.39
C GLN A 14 11.52 13.92 2.96
N LYS A 15 11.82 15.18 2.60
CA LYS A 15 11.03 16.36 2.97
C LYS A 15 9.64 16.39 2.32
N ALA A 16 9.49 15.88 1.10
CA ALA A 16 8.17 15.74 0.46
C ALA A 16 7.20 14.88 1.29
N GLY A 17 7.72 13.95 2.09
CA GLY A 17 6.94 13.09 2.96
C GLY A 17 6.39 13.78 4.22
N GLU A 18 6.78 15.02 4.50
CA GLU A 18 6.36 15.76 5.69
C GLU A 18 4.97 16.41 5.51
N SER A 19 4.28 16.64 6.64
CA SER A 19 2.87 17.10 6.63
C SER A 19 2.69 18.57 6.21
N ASN A 20 3.75 19.37 6.11
CA ASN A 20 3.66 20.80 5.79
C ASN A 20 3.49 21.04 4.28
N ALA A 21 2.39 21.67 3.89
CA ALA A 21 2.07 21.96 2.48
C ALA A 21 3.05 22.93 1.82
N PHE A 22 3.54 23.95 2.54
CA PHE A 22 4.53 24.90 2.02
C PHE A 22 5.86 24.22 1.71
N ILE A 23 6.32 23.35 2.61
CA ILE A 23 7.54 22.55 2.40
C ILE A 23 7.38 21.67 1.15
N ARG A 24 6.23 21.01 0.99
CA ARG A 24 5.97 20.19 -0.21
C ARG A 24 5.99 21.01 -1.49
N GLN A 25 5.43 22.22 -1.47
CA GLN A 25 5.44 23.11 -2.63
C GLN A 25 6.86 23.57 -2.99
N ASP A 26 7.67 23.92 -2.00
CA ASP A 26 9.07 24.30 -2.23
C ASP A 26 9.90 23.12 -2.74
N VAL A 27 9.65 21.91 -2.22
CA VAL A 27 10.26 20.68 -2.72
C VAL A 27 9.88 20.42 -4.17
N ASP A 28 8.59 20.51 -4.52
CA ASP A 28 8.11 20.32 -5.89
C ASP A 28 8.77 21.35 -6.83
N ALA A 29 8.86 22.63 -6.43
CA ALA A 29 9.52 23.67 -7.22
C ALA A 29 11.03 23.39 -7.42
N ALA A 30 11.73 22.94 -6.38
CA ALA A 30 13.15 22.60 -6.46
C ALA A 30 13.39 21.40 -7.39
N LEU A 31 12.56 20.36 -7.30
CA LEU A 31 12.64 19.18 -8.15
C LEU A 31 12.26 19.51 -9.61
N ASP A 32 11.30 20.40 -9.84
CA ASP A 32 10.99 20.87 -11.20
C ASP A 32 12.15 21.67 -11.82
N CYS A 33 12.79 22.56 -11.06
CA CYS A 33 14.00 23.26 -11.48
C CYS A 33 15.12 22.27 -11.86
N MET A 34 15.32 21.23 -11.04
CA MET A 34 16.25 20.15 -11.34
C MET A 34 15.91 19.42 -12.65
N VAL A 35 14.65 19.07 -12.89
CA VAL A 35 14.19 18.42 -14.14
C VAL A 35 14.49 19.29 -15.37
N GLN A 36 14.42 20.62 -15.21
CA GLN A 36 14.70 21.56 -16.28
C GLN A 36 16.19 21.69 -16.60
N HIS A 37 17.05 21.75 -15.58
CA HIS A 37 18.44 22.21 -15.76
C HIS A 37 19.53 21.13 -15.58
N CYS A 38 19.23 19.99 -14.95
CA CYS A 38 20.22 18.93 -14.73
C CYS A 38 20.30 17.91 -15.87
N THR A 39 21.39 17.14 -15.89
CA THR A 39 21.57 16.03 -16.83
C THR A 39 20.47 14.97 -16.66
N PRO A 40 19.62 14.70 -17.68
CA PRO A 40 18.43 13.87 -17.50
C PRO A 40 18.69 12.45 -16.97
N THR A 41 19.76 11.80 -17.43
CA THR A 41 20.12 10.45 -16.99
C THR A 41 20.51 10.40 -15.52
N ARG A 42 21.23 11.41 -15.03
CA ARG A 42 21.59 11.54 -13.61
C ARG A 42 20.36 11.87 -12.76
N SER A 43 19.48 12.75 -13.23
CA SER A 43 18.22 13.07 -12.53
C SER A 43 17.31 11.86 -12.41
N ILE A 44 17.17 11.06 -13.48
CA ILE A 44 16.43 9.79 -13.44
C ILE A 44 17.02 8.86 -12.37
N ASN A 45 18.34 8.63 -12.41
CA ASN A 45 19.00 7.75 -11.43
C ASN A 45 18.83 8.23 -9.99
N ALA A 46 18.96 9.54 -9.74
CA ALA A 46 18.77 10.14 -8.42
C ALA A 46 17.33 9.95 -7.89
N LEU A 47 16.32 10.19 -8.74
CA LEU A 47 14.91 9.98 -8.39
C LEU A 47 14.60 8.50 -8.10
N LEU A 48 15.09 7.59 -8.95
CA LEU A 48 14.88 6.16 -8.77
C LEU A 48 15.48 5.65 -7.46
N THR A 49 16.73 6.05 -7.17
CA THR A 49 17.42 5.68 -5.92
C THR A 49 16.74 6.30 -4.69
N GLY A 50 16.29 7.55 -4.79
CA GLY A 50 15.70 8.27 -3.65
C GLY A 50 14.25 7.90 -3.31
N GLY A 51 13.42 7.55 -4.31
CA GLY A 51 11.97 7.49 -4.11
C GLY A 51 11.25 6.21 -4.56
N LEU A 52 11.79 5.41 -5.49
CA LEU A 52 11.02 4.31 -6.12
C LEU A 52 10.48 3.28 -5.11
N SER A 53 11.25 2.98 -4.07
CA SER A 53 10.89 1.98 -3.07
C SER A 53 10.63 2.59 -1.69
N HIS A 54 10.34 3.90 -1.63
CA HIS A 54 10.09 4.59 -0.38
C HIS A 54 8.78 4.11 0.29
N LEU A 55 8.78 3.98 1.62
CA LEU A 55 7.60 3.47 2.36
C LEU A 55 6.42 4.44 2.31
N ASN A 56 6.69 5.74 2.37
CA ASN A 56 5.67 6.79 2.28
C ASN A 56 5.19 7.00 0.84
N ALA A 57 3.88 6.81 0.62
CA ALA A 57 3.20 7.02 -0.66
C ALA A 57 3.36 8.43 -1.23
N VAL A 58 3.38 9.47 -0.40
CA VAL A 58 3.54 10.87 -0.83
C VAL A 58 4.89 11.08 -1.51
N VAL A 59 5.95 10.45 -0.95
CA VAL A 59 7.30 10.50 -1.52
C VAL A 59 7.35 9.77 -2.87
N ARG A 60 6.71 8.60 -2.97
CA ARG A 60 6.62 7.85 -4.23
C ARG A 60 5.85 8.64 -5.30
N LYS A 61 4.75 9.30 -4.94
CA LYS A 61 3.98 10.20 -5.82
C LYS A 61 4.84 11.36 -6.31
N CYS A 62 5.51 12.09 -5.40
CA CYS A 62 6.36 13.22 -5.75
C CYS A 62 7.47 12.79 -6.71
N MET A 63 8.20 11.72 -6.38
CA MET A 63 9.21 11.14 -7.25
C MET A 63 8.64 10.76 -8.64
N ALA A 64 7.52 10.05 -8.68
CA ALA A 64 6.91 9.59 -9.93
C ALA A 64 6.45 10.75 -10.82
N GLN A 65 5.97 11.84 -10.24
CA GLN A 65 5.59 13.06 -10.96
C GLN A 65 6.76 13.67 -11.73
N HIS A 66 7.88 13.93 -11.04
CA HIS A 66 9.06 14.52 -11.68
C HIS A 66 9.76 13.53 -12.62
N LEU A 67 9.73 12.23 -12.31
CA LEU A 67 10.23 11.18 -13.20
C LEU A 67 9.44 11.15 -14.51
N ALA A 68 8.11 11.30 -14.45
CA ALA A 68 7.28 11.33 -15.64
C ALA A 68 7.60 12.52 -16.55
N ASN A 69 7.86 13.70 -15.98
CA ASN A 69 8.31 14.87 -16.73
C ASN A 69 9.66 14.63 -17.43
N LEU A 70 10.60 13.94 -16.77
CA LEU A 70 11.88 13.54 -17.37
C LEU A 70 11.70 12.51 -18.49
N VAL A 71 10.85 11.50 -18.28
CA VAL A 71 10.60 10.45 -19.28
C VAL A 71 10.03 11.05 -20.57
N GLU A 72 9.10 11.99 -20.45
CA GLU A 72 8.53 12.73 -21.57
C GLU A 72 9.57 13.63 -22.24
N LYS A 73 10.37 14.37 -21.46
CA LYS A 73 11.44 15.25 -21.98
C LYS A 73 12.54 14.49 -22.73
N VAL A 74 12.94 13.31 -22.26
CA VAL A 74 13.98 12.49 -22.89
C VAL A 74 13.45 11.71 -24.10
N GLY A 75 12.21 11.21 -24.00
CA GLY A 75 11.53 10.46 -25.05
C GLY A 75 11.87 8.97 -25.08
N ALA A 76 10.90 8.17 -25.54
CA ALA A 76 10.98 6.70 -25.53
C ALA A 76 12.17 6.16 -26.35
N ALA A 77 12.46 6.75 -27.52
CA ALA A 77 13.57 6.34 -28.39
C ALA A 77 14.93 6.37 -27.69
N ARG A 78 15.19 7.40 -26.87
CA ARG A 78 16.46 7.53 -26.14
C ARG A 78 16.50 6.63 -24.91
N LEU A 79 15.40 6.57 -24.16
CA LEU A 79 15.30 5.76 -22.93
C LEU A 79 15.36 4.26 -23.19
N LEU A 80 14.83 3.82 -24.35
CA LEU A 80 14.76 2.42 -24.75
C LEU A 80 15.76 2.07 -25.86
N SER A 81 16.76 2.91 -26.10
CA SER A 81 17.82 2.69 -27.10
C SER A 81 18.74 1.48 -26.84
N GLY A 82 18.54 0.77 -25.72
CA GLY A 82 19.38 -0.37 -25.31
C GLY A 82 20.63 0.02 -24.55
N ALA A 83 20.78 1.30 -24.17
CA ALA A 83 21.82 1.75 -23.25
C ALA A 83 21.64 1.05 -21.88
N LYS A 84 22.51 0.07 -21.63
CA LYS A 84 22.42 -0.92 -20.54
C LYS A 84 22.04 -0.28 -19.20
N ASP A 85 22.72 0.77 -18.75
CA ASP A 85 22.47 1.29 -17.39
C ASP A 85 21.14 2.04 -17.21
N LEU A 86 20.59 2.62 -18.29
CA LEU A 86 19.36 3.42 -18.21
C LEU A 86 18.12 2.57 -18.45
N THR A 87 18.13 1.74 -19.50
CA THR A 87 16.99 0.89 -19.86
C THR A 87 16.74 -0.17 -18.78
N ASP A 88 17.80 -0.75 -18.20
CA ASP A 88 17.74 -1.76 -17.14
C ASP A 88 17.02 -1.24 -15.88
N ARG A 89 17.06 0.07 -15.64
CA ARG A 89 16.45 0.68 -14.45
C ARG A 89 15.09 1.30 -14.74
N ILE A 90 14.93 2.00 -15.86
CA ILE A 90 13.73 2.81 -16.10
C ILE A 90 12.49 1.95 -16.36
N LEU A 91 12.60 0.90 -17.18
CA LEU A 91 11.44 0.11 -17.56
C LEU A 91 10.87 -0.70 -16.39
N PRO A 92 11.70 -1.40 -15.58
CA PRO A 92 11.21 -2.04 -14.35
C PRO A 92 10.63 -1.04 -13.33
N ALA A 93 11.22 0.16 -13.22
CA ALA A 93 10.71 1.19 -12.32
C ALA A 93 9.32 1.71 -12.77
N VAL A 94 9.14 1.96 -14.05
CA VAL A 94 7.86 2.40 -14.62
C VAL A 94 6.80 1.30 -14.49
N ALA A 95 7.14 0.04 -14.76
CA ALA A 95 6.25 -1.10 -14.57
C ALA A 95 5.80 -1.23 -13.10
N LYS A 96 6.74 -1.08 -12.15
CA LYS A 96 6.46 -1.07 -10.72
C LYS A 96 5.54 0.10 -10.32
N LEU A 97 5.81 1.30 -10.80
CA LEU A 97 4.97 2.47 -10.53
C LEU A 97 3.58 2.31 -11.12
N ALA A 98 3.43 1.73 -12.31
CA ALA A 98 2.12 1.49 -12.93
C ALA A 98 1.21 0.54 -12.13
N GLN A 99 1.76 -0.15 -11.13
CA GLN A 99 1.06 -1.01 -10.17
C GLN A 99 1.21 -0.52 -8.72
N ASP A 100 1.58 0.75 -8.49
CA ASP A 100 1.80 1.28 -7.14
C ASP A 100 0.52 1.26 -6.29
N SER A 101 0.65 1.14 -4.97
CA SER A 101 -0.51 1.20 -4.07
C SER A 101 -1.11 2.60 -3.91
N SER A 102 -0.35 3.66 -4.18
CA SER A 102 -0.89 5.02 -4.31
C SER A 102 -1.48 5.19 -5.70
N GLN A 103 -2.73 5.65 -5.76
CA GLN A 103 -3.44 5.88 -7.01
C GLN A 103 -2.73 6.94 -7.87
N GLU A 104 -2.17 7.97 -7.23
CA GLU A 104 -1.43 9.07 -7.85
C GLU A 104 -0.08 8.60 -8.41
N ALA A 105 0.71 7.87 -7.61
CA ALA A 105 1.96 7.27 -8.11
C ALA A 105 1.67 6.31 -9.27
N ARG A 106 0.56 5.54 -9.18
CA ARG A 106 0.08 4.65 -10.24
C ARG A 106 -0.29 5.40 -11.51
N TYR A 107 -0.94 6.54 -11.39
CA TYR A 107 -1.26 7.41 -12.51
C TYR A 107 0.02 7.85 -13.26
N PHE A 108 1.02 8.38 -12.55
CA PHE A 108 2.27 8.80 -13.19
C PHE A 108 3.04 7.62 -13.80
N GLY A 109 3.06 6.46 -13.13
CA GLY A 109 3.60 5.22 -13.67
C GLY A 109 2.95 4.81 -14.98
N ARG A 110 1.61 4.82 -15.03
CA ARG A 110 0.82 4.53 -16.23
C ARG A 110 1.04 5.56 -17.34
N ARG A 111 1.23 6.85 -17.00
CA ARG A 111 1.57 7.91 -17.97
C ARG A 111 2.91 7.65 -18.64
N MET A 112 3.94 7.33 -17.85
CA MET A 112 5.25 6.95 -18.37
C MET A 112 5.18 5.69 -19.23
N LEU A 113 4.45 4.67 -18.77
CA LEU A 113 4.31 3.41 -19.50
C LEU A 113 3.64 3.62 -20.87
N LEU A 114 2.60 4.44 -20.93
CA LEU A 114 1.95 4.83 -22.19
C LEU A 114 2.95 5.53 -23.12
N SER A 115 3.71 6.51 -22.61
CA SER A 115 4.74 7.22 -23.37
C SER A 115 5.81 6.26 -23.93
N LEU A 116 6.34 5.36 -23.09
CA LEU A 116 7.33 4.36 -23.49
C LEU A 116 6.79 3.35 -24.52
N SER A 117 5.50 3.01 -24.44
CA SER A 117 4.84 2.04 -25.34
C SER A 117 4.69 2.51 -26.80
N SER A 118 5.08 3.76 -27.09
CA SER A 118 5.18 4.32 -28.44
C SER A 118 6.42 3.83 -29.20
N HIS A 119 7.39 3.21 -28.51
CA HIS A 119 8.60 2.71 -29.15
C HIS A 119 8.31 1.51 -30.08
N PRO A 120 8.83 1.48 -31.31
CA PRO A 120 8.56 0.38 -32.26
C PRO A 120 8.94 -1.01 -31.75
N GLU A 121 10.03 -1.10 -30.98
CA GLU A 121 10.52 -2.37 -30.40
C GLU A 121 10.09 -2.58 -28.95
N PHE A 122 9.07 -1.86 -28.47
CA PHE A 122 8.67 -1.90 -27.06
C PHE A 122 8.44 -3.33 -26.54
N GLU A 123 7.76 -4.21 -27.28
CA GLU A 123 7.50 -5.60 -26.85
C GLU A 123 8.79 -6.42 -26.64
N LYS A 124 9.75 -6.34 -27.55
CA LYS A 124 11.04 -7.05 -27.40
C LYS A 124 11.80 -6.56 -26.17
N ILE A 125 11.76 -5.25 -25.94
CA ILE A 125 12.43 -4.60 -24.81
C ILE A 125 11.73 -4.97 -23.50
N LEU A 126 10.40 -5.06 -23.52
CA LEU A 126 9.58 -5.47 -22.39
C LEU A 126 9.94 -6.91 -21.96
N GLU A 127 10.01 -7.85 -22.90
CA GLU A 127 10.41 -9.24 -22.64
C GLU A 127 11.82 -9.37 -22.07
N LYS A 128 12.73 -8.47 -22.48
CA LYS A 128 14.11 -8.47 -22.03
C LYS A 128 14.28 -7.97 -20.58
N TYR A 129 13.51 -6.96 -20.17
CA TYR A 129 13.77 -6.25 -18.91
C TYR A 129 12.71 -6.46 -17.82
N ILE A 130 11.52 -6.96 -18.15
CA ILE A 130 10.48 -7.26 -17.17
C ILE A 130 10.49 -8.75 -16.82
N PRO A 131 10.47 -9.11 -15.52
CA PRO A 131 10.35 -10.51 -15.11
C PRO A 131 9.10 -11.17 -15.73
N THR A 132 9.23 -12.43 -16.15
CA THR A 132 8.15 -13.19 -16.80
C THR A 132 6.83 -13.19 -16.02
N LYS A 133 6.91 -13.25 -14.69
CA LYS A 133 5.75 -13.18 -13.78
C LYS A 133 4.95 -11.87 -13.87
N ASP A 134 5.59 -10.77 -14.23
CA ASP A 134 4.98 -9.43 -14.25
C ASP A 134 4.60 -9.01 -15.68
N LEU A 135 5.14 -9.73 -16.69
CA LEU A 135 5.05 -9.40 -18.11
C LEU A 135 3.60 -9.29 -18.61
N GLN A 136 2.76 -10.27 -18.27
CA GLN A 136 1.37 -10.29 -18.70
C GLN A 136 0.58 -9.10 -18.11
N THR A 137 0.75 -8.82 -16.82
CA THR A 137 0.09 -7.70 -16.15
C THR A 137 0.48 -6.36 -16.77
N VAL A 138 1.76 -6.19 -17.15
CA VAL A 138 2.22 -4.97 -17.84
C VAL A 138 1.63 -4.87 -19.24
N ARG A 139 1.55 -5.98 -20.00
CA ARG A 139 0.91 -6.02 -21.33
C ARG A 139 -0.56 -5.62 -21.26
N ASP A 140 -1.31 -6.18 -20.31
CA ASP A 140 -2.73 -5.86 -20.12
C ASP A 140 -2.92 -4.39 -19.75
N THR A 141 -1.99 -3.84 -18.96
CA THR A 141 -1.96 -2.42 -18.60
C THR A 141 -1.73 -1.54 -19.84
N VAL A 142 -0.75 -1.88 -20.68
CA VAL A 142 -0.45 -1.16 -21.94
C VAL A 142 -1.64 -1.24 -22.90
N PHE A 143 -2.22 -2.44 -23.08
CA PHE A 143 -3.41 -2.62 -23.91
C PHE A 143 -4.57 -1.75 -23.44
N THR A 144 -4.82 -1.71 -22.13
CA THR A 144 -5.85 -0.86 -21.52
C THR A 144 -5.56 0.62 -21.76
N LEU A 145 -4.30 1.05 -21.61
CA LEU A 145 -3.90 2.44 -21.83
C LEU A 145 -4.05 2.87 -23.29
N LYS A 146 -3.68 2.00 -24.25
CA LYS A 146 -3.82 2.28 -25.69
C LYS A 146 -5.27 2.34 -26.15
N THR A 147 -6.16 1.56 -25.51
CA THR A 147 -7.58 1.50 -25.90
C THR A 147 -8.45 2.53 -25.18
N LYS A 148 -8.20 2.81 -23.89
CA LYS A 148 -9.04 3.68 -23.05
C LYS A 148 -8.40 5.02 -22.68
N GLY A 149 -7.11 5.18 -22.95
CA GLY A 149 -6.34 6.33 -22.49
C GLY A 149 -5.93 6.23 -21.02
N LEU A 150 -5.27 7.27 -20.54
CA LEU A 150 -4.70 7.35 -19.18
C LEU A 150 -5.79 7.51 -18.09
N GLY A 151 -6.90 8.15 -18.43
CA GLY A 151 -7.92 8.61 -17.48
C GLY A 151 -7.54 9.93 -16.79
N GLU A 152 -8.37 10.35 -15.85
CA GLU A 152 -8.16 11.58 -15.07
C GLU A 152 -7.18 11.37 -13.91
N MET A 153 -6.48 12.44 -13.53
CA MET A 153 -5.61 12.44 -12.35
C MET A 153 -6.49 12.27 -11.09
N PRO A 154 -6.18 11.31 -10.21
CA PRO A 154 -6.85 11.18 -8.92
C PRO A 154 -6.73 12.48 -8.13
N GLN A 155 -7.85 13.00 -7.63
CA GLN A 155 -7.83 14.13 -6.71
C GLN A 155 -7.76 13.65 -5.27
N ASP A 156 -7.06 14.41 -4.41
CA ASP A 156 -6.99 14.15 -2.97
C ASP A 156 -8.40 14.01 -2.41
N THR A 157 -8.83 12.77 -2.17
CA THR A 157 -10.01 12.55 -1.34
C THR A 157 -9.51 12.72 0.08
N GLN A 158 -9.47 13.97 0.56
CA GLN A 158 -9.20 14.23 1.96
C GLN A 158 -10.18 13.41 2.79
N SER A 159 -9.67 12.31 3.36
CA SER A 159 -10.37 11.52 4.35
C SER A 159 -10.94 12.50 5.38
N ALA A 160 -12.22 12.33 5.71
CA ALA A 160 -13.01 13.24 6.55
C ALA A 160 -12.57 13.31 8.02
N ARG A 161 -11.26 13.32 8.30
CA ARG A 161 -10.65 13.73 9.58
C ARG A 161 -10.19 15.17 9.46
N GLY A 162 -11.13 16.11 9.35
CA GLY A 162 -10.72 17.52 9.30
C GLY A 162 -11.75 18.58 8.95
N ARG A 163 -13.01 18.25 8.63
CA ARG A 163 -14.04 19.29 8.56
C ARG A 163 -14.41 19.75 9.98
N ARG A 164 -13.65 20.72 10.50
CA ARG A 164 -14.27 21.74 11.36
C ARG A 164 -15.27 22.47 10.47
N SER A 165 -16.54 22.12 10.60
CA SER A 165 -17.63 22.87 10.01
C SER A 165 -17.54 24.33 10.49
N LEU A 166 -17.27 25.24 9.58
CA LEU A 166 -17.60 26.66 9.77
C LEU A 166 -19.12 26.75 10.03
N PRO A 167 -19.56 27.52 11.03
CA PRO A 167 -20.99 27.66 11.33
C PRO A 167 -21.61 28.61 10.30
N GLY A 168 -22.59 28.12 9.56
CA GLY A 168 -23.36 28.95 8.65
C GLY A 168 -24.02 28.16 7.55
N SER A 169 -25.17 27.53 7.84
CA SER A 169 -26.34 27.54 6.94
C SER A 169 -27.44 26.63 7.50
N GLY A 170 -28.49 27.28 8.03
CA GLY A 170 -29.89 26.91 7.88
C GLY A 170 -30.33 25.45 8.05
N THR A 171 -30.94 25.18 9.20
CA THR A 171 -31.93 24.13 9.39
C THR A 171 -33.02 24.16 8.32
N VAL A 172 -33.28 23.03 7.67
CA VAL A 172 -34.62 22.72 7.16
C VAL A 172 -34.98 21.28 7.57
N ARG A 173 -35.89 21.20 8.54
CA ARG A 173 -36.68 20.02 8.86
C ARG A 173 -37.47 19.62 7.61
N ALA A 174 -37.32 18.39 7.14
CA ALA A 174 -38.33 17.73 6.32
C ALA A 174 -38.77 16.46 7.05
N SER A 175 -39.88 16.62 7.76
CA SER A 175 -40.71 15.54 8.28
C SER A 175 -41.63 15.04 7.17
N SER A 176 -41.56 13.75 6.86
CA SER A 176 -42.67 13.07 6.20
C SER A 176 -42.64 11.59 6.59
N LEU A 177 -43.55 11.29 7.51
CA LEU A 177 -44.01 9.97 7.88
C LEU A 177 -44.72 9.38 6.65
N ASN A 178 -44.35 8.16 6.26
CA ASN A 178 -45.30 7.20 5.73
C ASN A 178 -44.80 5.80 6.12
N ARG A 179 -45.68 5.08 6.80
CA ARG A 179 -45.43 3.81 7.46
C ARG A 179 -46.42 2.83 6.84
N GLU A 180 -45.94 1.83 6.11
CA GLU A 180 -46.70 0.62 5.71
C GLU A 180 -45.71 -0.55 5.44
N PRO A 181 -46.17 -1.82 5.50
CA PRO A 181 -45.47 -2.87 6.24
C PRO A 181 -44.62 -3.84 5.38
N LEU A 182 -43.82 -4.64 6.09
CA LEU A 182 -42.91 -5.67 5.56
C LEU A 182 -43.62 -6.72 4.68
N ASN A 183 -43.06 -6.96 3.48
CA ASN A 183 -42.55 -8.25 3.00
C ASN A 183 -42.34 -8.20 1.49
N GLN A 184 -41.10 -8.04 1.05
CA GLN A 184 -40.70 -8.38 -0.31
C GLN A 184 -39.22 -8.78 -0.32
N THR A 185 -39.01 -10.09 -0.36
CA THR A 185 -37.77 -10.74 -0.76
C THR A 185 -37.45 -10.34 -2.21
N ASN A 186 -36.79 -9.20 -2.39
CA ASN A 186 -36.27 -8.79 -3.69
C ASN A 186 -35.07 -9.68 -4.06
N ARG A 187 -35.36 -10.86 -4.60
CA ARG A 187 -34.46 -11.57 -5.50
C ARG A 187 -34.27 -10.66 -6.71
N TRP A 188 -33.09 -10.08 -6.85
CA TRP A 188 -32.73 -9.34 -8.05
C TRP A 188 -32.76 -10.33 -9.23
N PRO A 189 -33.37 -9.98 -10.38
CA PRO A 189 -33.32 -10.84 -11.54
C PRO A 189 -31.87 -10.88 -12.03
N ILE A 190 -31.26 -12.06 -11.95
CA ILE A 190 -30.00 -12.37 -12.61
C ILE A 190 -30.31 -12.32 -14.11
N LYS A 191 -30.19 -11.14 -14.73
CA LYS A 191 -30.12 -11.04 -16.18
C LYS A 191 -28.73 -11.49 -16.59
N ALA A 192 -28.69 -12.67 -17.20
CA ALA A 192 -27.53 -13.24 -17.84
C ALA A 192 -26.93 -12.25 -18.87
N ASN A 193 -25.61 -12.09 -18.80
CA ASN A 193 -24.67 -11.68 -19.85
C ASN A 193 -25.11 -10.55 -20.80
N LEU A 194 -25.35 -9.35 -20.27
CA LEU A 194 -24.96 -8.17 -21.04
C LEU A 194 -23.43 -8.03 -20.91
N PHE A 195 -22.72 -7.90 -22.02
CA PHE A 195 -21.28 -7.63 -22.04
C PHE A 195 -21.01 -6.30 -21.34
N PHE A 196 -20.89 -6.32 -20.02
CA PHE A 196 -20.51 -5.17 -19.23
C PHE A 196 -19.05 -4.88 -19.52
N THR A 197 -18.77 -3.67 -20.00
CA THR A 197 -17.38 -3.23 -20.11
C THR A 197 -16.82 -3.08 -18.70
N ASN A 198 -15.54 -3.43 -18.48
CA ASN A 198 -14.87 -3.22 -17.19
C ASN A 198 -15.05 -1.77 -16.69
N THR A 199 -15.11 -0.80 -17.61
CA THR A 199 -15.29 0.63 -17.28
C THR A 199 -16.66 0.92 -16.67
N GLU A 200 -17.73 0.35 -17.22
CA GLU A 200 -19.08 0.54 -16.70
C GLU A 200 -19.24 -0.13 -15.33
N TYR A 201 -18.67 -1.32 -15.17
CA TYR A 201 -18.61 -2.02 -13.89
C TYR A 201 -17.91 -1.18 -12.82
N ILE A 202 -16.70 -0.69 -13.11
CA ILE A 202 -15.92 0.15 -12.20
C ILE A 202 -16.72 1.38 -11.78
N LYS A 203 -17.38 2.05 -12.73
CA LYS A 203 -18.19 3.24 -12.43
C LYS A 203 -19.34 2.91 -11.48
N GLN A 204 -20.12 1.88 -11.79
CA GLN A 204 -21.28 1.49 -10.97
C GLN A 204 -20.89 1.10 -9.54
N ILE A 205 -19.85 0.27 -9.39
CA ILE A 205 -19.42 -0.15 -8.05
C ILE A 205 -18.82 1.02 -7.27
N SER A 206 -18.06 1.89 -7.94
CA SER A 206 -17.47 3.09 -7.30
C SER A 206 -18.55 4.07 -6.86
N ASP A 207 -19.57 4.32 -7.68
CA ASP A 207 -20.69 5.22 -7.36
C ASP A 207 -21.51 4.69 -6.18
N LEU A 208 -21.79 3.38 -6.13
CA LEU A 208 -22.47 2.76 -5.00
C LEU A 208 -21.67 2.87 -3.71
N LEU A 209 -20.37 2.52 -3.76
CA LEU A 209 -19.50 2.61 -2.61
C LEU A 209 -19.35 4.07 -2.15
N ALA A 210 -19.27 5.03 -3.06
CA ALA A 210 -19.10 6.46 -2.75
C ALA A 210 -20.43 7.20 -2.47
N SER A 211 -21.57 6.51 -2.45
CA SER A 211 -22.87 7.13 -2.25
C SER A 211 -22.94 7.95 -0.95
N LYS A 212 -23.70 9.05 -0.99
CA LYS A 212 -23.97 9.88 0.20
C LYS A 212 -24.82 9.12 1.23
N ASP A 213 -25.69 8.20 0.78
CA ASP A 213 -26.49 7.35 1.67
C ASP A 213 -25.68 6.13 2.12
N PHE A 214 -25.54 5.96 3.43
CA PHE A 214 -24.83 4.82 4.02
C PHE A 214 -25.48 3.48 3.69
N ARG A 215 -26.79 3.44 3.42
CA ARG A 215 -27.50 2.21 3.03
C ARG A 215 -27.07 1.75 1.64
N GLU A 216 -26.93 2.69 0.71
CA GLU A 216 -26.40 2.39 -0.63
C GLU A 216 -24.94 1.95 -0.56
N ARG A 217 -24.14 2.52 0.34
CA ARG A 217 -22.77 2.04 0.58
C ARG A 217 -22.74 0.59 1.09
N LEU A 218 -23.63 0.22 2.01
CA LEU A 218 -23.77 -1.18 2.46
C LEU A 218 -24.15 -2.10 1.31
N LYS A 219 -25.12 -1.71 0.46
CA LYS A 219 -25.47 -2.45 -0.76
C LYS A 219 -24.28 -2.57 -1.73
N GLY A 220 -23.47 -1.52 -1.85
CA GLY A 220 -22.23 -1.55 -2.64
C GLY A 220 -21.23 -2.59 -2.12
N ILE A 221 -21.10 -2.71 -0.80
CA ILE A 221 -20.26 -3.74 -0.16
C ILE A 221 -20.82 -5.15 -0.45
N ASP A 222 -22.13 -5.35 -0.28
CA ASP A 222 -22.79 -6.62 -0.59
C ASP A 222 -22.60 -7.01 -2.05
N ARG A 223 -22.74 -6.03 -2.95
CA ARG A 223 -22.54 -6.23 -4.39
C ARG A 223 -21.11 -6.65 -4.69
N LEU A 224 -20.12 -6.00 -4.09
CA LEU A 224 -18.71 -6.37 -4.27
C LEU A 224 -18.43 -7.81 -3.81
N VAL A 225 -18.96 -8.22 -2.65
CA VAL A 225 -18.83 -9.60 -2.17
C VAL A 225 -19.47 -10.59 -3.15
N ALA A 226 -20.68 -10.28 -3.63
CA ALA A 226 -21.38 -11.11 -4.61
C ALA A 226 -20.64 -11.18 -5.95
N ASP A 227 -20.01 -10.10 -6.41
CA ASP A 227 -19.21 -10.10 -7.63
C ASP A 227 -17.90 -10.90 -7.45
N CYS A 228 -17.27 -10.86 -6.28
CA CYS A 228 -16.12 -11.72 -5.98
C CYS A 228 -16.49 -13.21 -6.04
N GLN A 229 -17.72 -13.56 -5.66
CA GLN A 229 -18.20 -14.95 -5.68
C GLN A 229 -18.65 -15.40 -7.07
N ASN A 230 -19.42 -14.57 -7.77
CA ASN A 230 -20.12 -14.95 -8.99
C ASN A 230 -19.37 -14.54 -10.26
N ASN A 231 -18.56 -13.47 -10.22
CA ASN A 231 -17.85 -12.90 -11.36
C ASN A 231 -16.41 -12.49 -11.00
N PRO A 232 -15.58 -13.37 -10.40
CA PRO A 232 -14.27 -13.01 -9.85
C PRO A 232 -13.34 -12.36 -10.88
N ASN A 233 -13.34 -12.82 -12.12
CA ASN A 233 -12.48 -12.29 -13.19
C ASN A 233 -12.74 -10.80 -13.47
N MET A 234 -14.00 -10.35 -13.37
CA MET A 234 -14.33 -8.93 -13.58
C MET A 234 -13.73 -8.05 -12.48
N VAL A 235 -13.75 -8.55 -11.23
CA VAL A 235 -13.12 -7.89 -10.08
C VAL A 235 -11.60 -7.91 -10.20
N ILE A 236 -11.01 -9.05 -10.54
CA ILE A 236 -9.56 -9.23 -10.69
C ILE A 236 -9.01 -8.31 -11.80
N ASN A 237 -9.68 -8.25 -12.95
CA ASN A 237 -9.28 -7.38 -14.07
C ASN A 237 -9.42 -5.87 -13.74
N SER A 238 -10.15 -5.55 -12.67
CA SER A 238 -10.42 -4.18 -12.21
C SER A 238 -9.91 -3.95 -10.78
N ILE A 239 -8.95 -4.76 -10.33
CA ILE A 239 -8.62 -4.89 -8.90
C ILE A 239 -8.25 -3.55 -8.27
N PHE A 240 -7.42 -2.77 -8.97
CA PHE A 240 -6.92 -1.50 -8.48
C PHE A 240 -8.04 -0.46 -8.27
N PRO A 241 -8.83 -0.08 -9.29
CA PRO A 241 -9.96 0.84 -9.10
C PRO A 241 -10.98 0.37 -8.07
N VAL A 242 -11.31 -0.93 -8.05
CA VAL A 242 -12.30 -1.48 -7.11
C VAL A 242 -11.80 -1.37 -5.67
N PHE A 243 -10.54 -1.73 -5.41
CA PHE A 243 -9.98 -1.69 -4.07
C PHE A 243 -9.58 -0.28 -3.62
N ASP A 244 -9.30 0.65 -4.55
CA ASP A 244 -9.19 2.08 -4.23
C ASP A 244 -10.54 2.61 -3.71
N ALA A 245 -11.66 2.26 -4.36
CA ALA A 245 -13.00 2.63 -3.92
C ALA A 245 -13.42 1.94 -2.60
N PHE A 246 -13.10 0.65 -2.45
CA PHE A 246 -13.43 -0.12 -1.24
C PHE A 246 -12.59 0.31 -0.03
N ARG A 247 -11.33 0.71 -0.23
CA ARG A 247 -10.47 1.26 0.83
C ARG A 247 -11.13 2.41 1.58
N ALA A 248 -11.87 3.28 0.89
CA ALA A 248 -12.59 4.39 1.53
C ALA A 248 -13.67 3.92 2.53
N ARG A 249 -14.23 2.72 2.33
CA ARG A 249 -15.19 2.09 3.27
C ARG A 249 -14.47 1.47 4.47
N LEU A 250 -13.30 0.87 4.23
CA LEU A 250 -12.42 0.38 5.30
C LEU A 250 -11.94 1.49 6.22
N GLN A 251 -11.90 2.74 5.78
CA GLN A 251 -11.44 3.90 6.58
C GLN A 251 -12.57 4.88 6.89
N GLU A 252 -13.82 4.42 6.83
CA GLU A 252 -15.00 5.29 6.92
C GLU A 252 -15.27 5.79 8.35
N SER A 253 -15.80 7.01 8.47
CA SER A 253 -16.22 7.59 9.75
C SER A 253 -17.51 6.96 10.32
N ASN A 254 -18.40 6.47 9.45
CA ASN A 254 -19.59 5.75 9.88
C ASN A 254 -19.19 4.35 10.37
N SER A 255 -19.30 4.13 11.68
CA SER A 255 -18.87 2.89 12.33
C SER A 255 -19.62 1.64 11.84
N LYS A 256 -20.88 1.77 11.42
CA LYS A 256 -21.66 0.65 10.89
C LYS A 256 -21.14 0.20 9.53
N VAL A 257 -20.92 1.16 8.62
CA VAL A 257 -20.33 0.85 7.30
C VAL A 257 -18.90 0.35 7.46
N ASN A 258 -18.12 0.96 8.36
CA ASN A 258 -16.74 0.56 8.61
C ASN A 258 -16.62 -0.88 9.13
N LEU A 259 -17.40 -1.25 10.15
CA LEU A 259 -17.44 -2.60 10.68
C LEU A 259 -17.84 -3.59 9.58
N TYR A 260 -18.91 -3.28 8.84
CA TYR A 260 -19.41 -4.15 7.77
C TYR A 260 -18.38 -4.33 6.64
N ALA A 261 -17.63 -3.30 6.30
CA ALA A 261 -16.55 -3.36 5.32
C ALA A 261 -15.42 -4.29 5.79
N LEU A 262 -15.01 -4.21 7.07
CA LEU A 262 -13.97 -5.09 7.62
C LEU A 262 -14.40 -6.56 7.66
N GLU A 263 -15.65 -6.84 8.04
CA GLU A 263 -16.21 -8.20 8.01
C GLU A 263 -16.37 -8.73 6.59
N SER A 264 -16.80 -7.89 5.66
CA SER A 264 -16.93 -8.26 4.24
C SER A 264 -15.57 -8.47 3.58
N LEU A 265 -14.53 -7.72 3.99
CA LEU A 265 -13.17 -7.93 3.52
C LEU A 265 -12.68 -9.34 3.84
N GLN A 266 -13.01 -9.89 5.01
CA GLN A 266 -12.65 -11.28 5.34
C GLN A 266 -13.23 -12.24 4.30
N LYS A 267 -14.50 -12.08 3.91
CA LYS A 267 -15.13 -12.91 2.88
C LYS A 267 -14.46 -12.73 1.51
N ILE A 268 -14.21 -11.48 1.12
CA ILE A 268 -13.53 -11.14 -0.14
C ILE A 268 -12.15 -11.79 -0.21
N VAL A 269 -11.39 -11.79 0.89
CA VAL A 269 -10.07 -12.44 0.98
C VAL A 269 -10.15 -13.95 0.71
N HIS A 270 -11.15 -14.64 1.29
CA HIS A 270 -11.33 -16.07 1.02
C HIS A 270 -11.74 -16.38 -0.43
N LEU A 271 -12.49 -15.47 -1.06
CA LEU A 271 -12.95 -15.62 -2.45
C LEU A 271 -11.84 -15.36 -3.47
N LEU A 272 -11.03 -14.31 -3.25
CA LEU A 272 -10.03 -13.86 -4.22
C LEU A 272 -8.61 -14.40 -3.94
N LYS A 273 -8.28 -14.77 -2.70
CA LYS A 273 -7.00 -15.37 -2.30
C LYS A 273 -5.79 -14.60 -2.81
N ASP A 274 -4.81 -15.28 -3.40
CA ASP A 274 -3.58 -14.70 -3.94
C ASP A 274 -3.79 -13.66 -5.04
N ASN A 275 -4.98 -13.55 -5.66
CA ASN A 275 -5.26 -12.43 -6.57
C ASN A 275 -5.20 -11.07 -5.86
N LEU A 276 -5.41 -11.05 -4.53
CA LEU A 276 -5.27 -9.84 -3.71
C LEU A 276 -3.83 -9.44 -3.43
N SER A 277 -2.85 -10.27 -3.78
CA SER A 277 -1.41 -9.94 -3.69
C SER A 277 -1.08 -8.56 -4.27
N GLN A 278 -1.73 -8.20 -5.39
CA GLN A 278 -1.54 -6.94 -6.10
C GLN A 278 -1.97 -5.72 -5.27
N VAL A 279 -2.89 -5.90 -4.33
CA VAL A 279 -3.50 -4.81 -3.54
C VAL A 279 -3.23 -4.92 -2.03
N VAL A 280 -2.33 -5.81 -1.58
CA VAL A 280 -1.96 -5.91 -0.15
C VAL A 280 -1.41 -4.60 0.40
N ASN A 281 -0.66 -3.85 -0.41
CA ASN A 281 -0.12 -2.55 -0.05
C ASN A 281 -1.18 -1.43 0.04
N ILE A 282 -2.41 -1.70 -0.42
CA ILE A 282 -3.59 -0.84 -0.24
C ILE A 282 -4.36 -1.30 1.00
N LEU A 283 -4.58 -2.61 1.11
CA LEU A 283 -5.39 -3.23 2.17
C LEU A 283 -4.74 -3.17 3.55
N VAL A 284 -3.46 -3.55 3.67
CA VAL A 284 -2.78 -3.61 4.98
C VAL A 284 -2.81 -2.25 5.69
N PRO A 285 -2.40 -1.13 5.07
CA PRO A 285 -2.56 0.19 5.69
C PRO A 285 -4.02 0.53 6.04
N ALA A 286 -4.96 0.19 5.16
CA ALA A 286 -6.38 0.47 5.39
C ALA A 286 -6.93 -0.25 6.64
N ILE A 287 -6.42 -1.44 6.96
CA ILE A 287 -6.83 -2.21 8.14
C ILE A 287 -6.06 -1.76 9.40
N VAL A 288 -4.74 -1.57 9.33
CA VAL A 288 -3.92 -1.46 10.55
C VAL A 288 -3.83 -0.05 11.12
N ASP A 289 -3.96 0.99 10.29
CA ASP A 289 -3.67 2.37 10.72
C ASP A 289 -4.63 2.89 11.79
N ASN A 290 -5.91 2.49 11.72
CA ASN A 290 -6.96 3.10 12.52
C ASN A 290 -7.85 2.12 13.30
N HIS A 291 -7.84 0.82 12.96
CA HIS A 291 -8.85 -0.10 13.48
C HIS A 291 -8.34 -0.92 14.66
N LEU A 292 -7.05 -1.29 14.68
CA LEU A 292 -6.48 -2.06 15.78
C LEU A 292 -6.41 -1.30 17.11
N ASN A 293 -6.32 0.03 17.05
CA ASN A 293 -6.40 0.93 18.21
C ASN A 293 -7.82 1.49 18.45
N SER A 294 -8.84 0.97 17.75
CA SER A 294 -10.21 1.46 17.90
C SER A 294 -10.76 1.16 19.29
N LYS A 295 -11.50 2.12 19.86
CA LYS A 295 -12.28 1.92 21.10
C LYS A 295 -13.50 1.03 20.88
N ASN A 296 -13.91 0.83 19.63
CA ASN A 296 -14.99 -0.09 19.29
C ASN A 296 -14.42 -1.50 19.15
N ASN A 297 -14.72 -2.36 20.13
CA ASN A 297 -14.24 -3.74 20.18
C ASN A 297 -14.65 -4.57 18.96
N ALA A 298 -15.84 -4.33 18.39
CA ALA A 298 -16.26 -5.04 17.17
C ALA A 298 -15.38 -4.66 15.97
N ILE A 299 -15.06 -3.37 15.81
CA ILE A 299 -14.15 -2.89 14.74
C ILE A 299 -12.75 -3.45 14.95
N CYS A 300 -12.24 -3.43 16.19
CA CYS A 300 -10.94 -4.01 16.52
C CYS A 300 -10.90 -5.51 16.21
N SER A 301 -11.94 -6.25 16.61
CA SER A 301 -12.08 -7.70 16.34
C SER A 301 -12.17 -8.00 14.84
N ALA A 302 -12.98 -7.25 14.09
CA ALA A 302 -13.12 -7.41 12.65
C ALA A 302 -11.82 -7.09 11.90
N ALA A 303 -11.04 -6.12 12.37
CA ALA A 303 -9.72 -5.82 11.81
C ALA A 303 -8.70 -6.94 12.09
N ILE A 304 -8.68 -7.51 13.30
CA ILE A 304 -7.86 -8.69 13.60
C ILE A 304 -8.29 -9.87 12.71
N GLY A 305 -9.59 -10.08 12.54
CA GLY A 305 -10.13 -11.08 11.62
C GLY A 305 -9.68 -10.87 10.17
N ALA A 306 -9.69 -9.63 9.68
CA ALA A 306 -9.19 -9.29 8.34
C ALA A 306 -7.68 -9.58 8.19
N ILE A 307 -6.86 -9.25 9.19
CA ILE A 307 -5.42 -9.58 9.17
C ILE A 307 -5.20 -11.09 9.15
N ASN A 308 -5.90 -11.84 10.00
CA ASN A 308 -5.80 -13.30 10.01
C ASN A 308 -6.26 -13.90 8.69
N ALA A 309 -7.33 -13.38 8.08
CA ALA A 309 -7.78 -13.83 6.76
C ALA A 309 -6.70 -13.62 5.69
N LEU A 310 -6.00 -12.48 5.70
CA LEU A 310 -4.87 -12.22 4.79
C LEU A 310 -3.76 -13.27 4.99
N ILE A 311 -3.33 -13.50 6.23
CA ILE A 311 -2.26 -14.46 6.57
C ILE A 311 -2.62 -15.90 6.15
N LEU A 312 -3.90 -16.26 6.22
CA LEU A 312 -4.35 -17.62 5.91
C LEU A 312 -4.59 -17.87 4.41
N ASN A 313 -4.77 -16.82 3.60
CA ASN A 313 -5.23 -16.96 2.20
C ASN A 313 -4.31 -16.30 1.16
N ILE A 314 -3.24 -15.62 1.58
CA ILE A 314 -2.27 -14.98 0.69
C ILE A 314 -0.87 -15.46 1.07
N ASP A 315 0.02 -15.62 0.09
CA ASP A 315 1.44 -15.88 0.33
C ASP A 315 2.04 -14.89 1.35
N ASN A 316 2.44 -15.43 2.51
CA ASN A 316 2.98 -14.68 3.64
C ASN A 316 4.27 -13.92 3.33
N ILE A 317 5.02 -14.34 2.30
CA ILE A 317 6.19 -13.59 1.81
C ILE A 317 5.77 -12.16 1.38
N LEU A 318 4.58 -12.02 0.79
CA LEU A 318 4.06 -10.74 0.30
C LEU A 318 3.52 -9.85 1.42
N LEU A 319 3.15 -10.43 2.56
CA LEU A 319 2.65 -9.72 3.75
C LEU A 319 3.78 -9.25 4.67
N LEU A 320 4.94 -9.91 4.63
CA LEU A 320 6.06 -9.65 5.54
C LEU A 320 6.52 -8.19 5.52
N GLN A 321 6.82 -7.64 4.34
CA GLN A 321 7.29 -6.27 4.21
C GLN A 321 6.21 -5.23 4.61
N PRO A 322 4.95 -5.33 4.15
CA PRO A 322 3.87 -4.45 4.62
C PRO A 322 3.71 -4.44 6.15
N PHE A 323 3.77 -5.61 6.78
CA PHE A 323 3.65 -5.73 8.23
C PHE A 323 4.83 -5.08 8.93
N CYS A 324 6.06 -5.34 8.47
CA CYS A 324 7.25 -4.71 9.04
C CYS A 324 7.22 -3.19 8.92
N ALA A 325 6.90 -2.67 7.74
CA ALA A 325 6.82 -1.23 7.48
C ALA A 325 5.78 -0.54 8.37
N LYS A 326 4.63 -1.18 8.62
CA LYS A 326 3.60 -0.63 9.50
C LYS A 326 3.95 -0.76 10.97
N ALA A 327 4.50 -1.90 11.40
CA ALA A 327 4.89 -2.14 12.78
C ALA A 327 5.93 -1.11 13.27
N GLN A 328 6.76 -0.58 12.37
CA GLN A 328 7.73 0.47 12.66
C GLN A 328 7.06 1.72 13.27
N PHE A 329 5.98 2.22 12.66
CA PHE A 329 5.40 3.52 12.97
C PHE A 329 4.08 3.47 13.77
N LEU A 330 3.48 2.29 13.91
CA LEU A 330 2.29 2.12 14.77
C LEU A 330 2.63 2.38 16.25
N SER A 331 1.57 2.58 17.04
CA SER A 331 1.63 2.76 18.49
C SER A 331 0.57 1.91 19.21
N GLY A 332 0.71 1.76 20.52
CA GLY A 332 -0.28 1.07 21.36
C GLY A 332 -0.50 -0.39 20.99
N LYS A 333 -1.75 -0.85 21.13
CA LYS A 333 -2.16 -2.25 20.89
C LYS A 333 -1.94 -2.67 19.44
N ALA A 334 -2.12 -1.76 18.48
CA ALA A 334 -1.87 -2.02 17.07
C ALA A 334 -0.40 -2.42 16.80
N LYS A 335 0.55 -1.71 17.43
CA LYS A 335 1.98 -2.01 17.29
C LYS A 335 2.30 -3.40 17.86
N VAL A 336 1.82 -3.70 19.07
CA VAL A 336 2.02 -4.99 19.75
C VAL A 336 1.50 -6.13 18.88
N ASN A 337 0.24 -6.04 18.44
CA ASN A 337 -0.40 -7.10 17.65
C ASN A 337 0.34 -7.37 16.33
N LEU A 338 0.79 -6.32 15.63
CA LEU A 338 1.48 -6.50 14.36
C LEU A 338 2.89 -7.06 14.53
N ILE A 339 3.62 -6.68 15.60
CA ILE A 339 4.92 -7.27 15.93
C ILE A 339 4.77 -8.77 16.21
N GLU A 340 3.74 -9.16 16.98
CA GLU A 340 3.45 -10.58 17.24
C GLU A 340 3.19 -11.34 15.94
N LYS A 341 2.40 -10.77 15.01
CA LYS A 341 2.19 -11.38 13.69
C LYS A 341 3.49 -11.50 12.88
N VAL A 342 4.39 -10.52 12.95
CA VAL A 342 5.70 -10.65 12.29
C VAL A 342 6.52 -11.78 12.91
N ALA A 343 6.48 -11.97 14.23
CA ALA A 343 7.17 -13.08 14.89
C ALA A 343 6.64 -14.46 14.44
N ASP A 344 5.32 -14.60 14.28
CA ASP A 344 4.70 -15.80 13.71
C ASP A 344 5.23 -16.05 12.28
N LEU A 345 5.24 -15.01 11.44
CA LEU A 345 5.72 -15.10 10.06
C LEU A 345 7.21 -15.44 9.95
N VAL A 346 8.05 -14.93 10.86
CA VAL A 346 9.48 -15.29 10.92
C VAL A 346 9.63 -16.80 11.10
N THR A 347 8.90 -17.37 12.05
CA THR A 347 8.95 -18.81 12.37
C THR A 347 8.51 -19.65 11.17
N GLU A 348 7.51 -19.19 10.42
CA GLU A 348 6.97 -19.91 9.27
C GLU A 348 7.83 -19.79 8.00
N LEU A 349 8.42 -18.62 7.76
CA LEU A 349 9.08 -18.28 6.49
C LEU A 349 10.59 -18.53 6.51
N TYR A 350 11.25 -18.38 7.65
CA TYR A 350 12.71 -18.44 7.72
C TYR A 350 13.29 -19.78 7.21
N PRO A 351 12.73 -20.96 7.52
CA PRO A 351 13.24 -22.23 7.01
C PRO A 351 13.27 -22.35 5.48
N ARG A 352 12.40 -21.58 4.78
CA ARG A 352 12.25 -21.62 3.33
C ARG A 352 12.93 -20.44 2.63
N LYS A 353 12.99 -19.28 3.28
CA LYS A 353 13.43 -18.00 2.70
C LYS A 353 14.23 -17.14 3.72
N PRO A 354 15.35 -17.64 4.26
CA PRO A 354 16.08 -16.97 5.35
C PRO A 354 16.53 -15.55 4.96
N GLN A 355 17.15 -15.41 3.79
CA GLN A 355 17.62 -14.11 3.29
C GLN A 355 16.51 -13.06 3.15
N MET A 356 15.29 -13.47 2.78
CA MET A 356 14.15 -12.54 2.67
C MET A 356 13.69 -12.08 4.05
N VAL A 357 13.63 -13.00 5.01
CA VAL A 357 13.26 -12.69 6.40
C VAL A 357 14.29 -11.76 7.03
N GLU A 358 15.58 -12.06 6.91
CA GLU A 358 16.65 -11.21 7.41
C GLU A 358 16.58 -9.79 6.82
N GLN A 359 16.45 -9.68 5.49
CA GLN A 359 16.41 -8.40 4.80
C GLN A 359 15.21 -7.53 5.24
N LYS A 360 14.05 -8.14 5.53
CA LYS A 360 12.82 -7.39 5.85
C LYS A 360 12.62 -7.15 7.33
N VAL A 361 12.95 -8.13 8.17
CA VAL A 361 12.60 -8.14 9.60
C VAL A 361 13.69 -7.53 10.47
N LEU A 362 14.98 -7.73 10.15
CA LEU A 362 16.06 -7.17 10.95
C LEU A 362 15.98 -5.63 11.05
N PRO A 363 15.70 -4.86 9.97
CA PRO A 363 15.51 -3.41 10.09
C PRO A 363 14.39 -3.01 11.07
N LEU A 364 13.30 -3.79 11.14
CA LEU A 364 12.25 -3.58 12.13
C LEU A 364 12.78 -3.86 13.53
N LEU A 365 13.44 -4.99 13.76
CA LEU A 365 14.00 -5.35 15.08
C LEU A 365 14.95 -4.25 15.58
N TRP A 366 15.87 -3.79 14.75
CA TRP A 366 16.82 -2.73 15.10
C TRP A 366 16.12 -1.42 15.45
N HIS A 367 15.09 -1.05 14.69
CA HIS A 367 14.27 0.12 15.03
C HIS A 367 13.56 -0.03 16.37
N LEU A 368 12.94 -1.19 16.64
CA LEU A 368 12.23 -1.45 17.90
C LEU A 368 13.16 -1.42 19.11
N LEU A 369 14.34 -2.04 19.00
CA LEU A 369 15.35 -2.02 20.05
C LEU A 369 15.93 -0.62 20.25
N GLY A 370 16.23 0.11 19.18
CA GLY A 370 16.79 1.46 19.25
C GLY A 370 15.83 2.51 19.78
N THR A 371 14.51 2.30 19.63
CA THR A 371 13.46 3.20 20.14
C THR A 371 12.94 2.81 21.52
N SER A 372 13.40 1.69 22.09
CA SER A 372 12.97 1.23 23.40
C SER A 372 13.62 2.05 24.53
N THR A 373 13.04 3.19 24.88
CA THR A 373 13.45 3.96 26.06
C THR A 373 13.02 3.23 27.34
N HIS A 374 13.91 3.20 28.34
CA HIS A 374 13.78 2.58 29.67
C HIS A 374 12.47 2.89 30.44
N SER A 375 11.34 2.31 30.04
CA SER A 375 10.10 2.36 30.80
C SER A 375 9.43 1.00 30.81
N GLY A 376 9.39 0.39 32.00
CA GLY A 376 8.64 -0.83 32.28
C GLY A 376 9.53 -2.03 32.61
N THR A 377 9.34 -2.57 33.81
CA THR A 377 9.94 -3.82 34.29
C THR A 377 9.67 -4.99 33.33
N ILE A 378 10.59 -5.94 33.26
CA ILE A 378 10.60 -7.09 32.34
C ILE A 378 9.41 -8.05 32.57
N HIS A 379 8.67 -7.88 33.66
CA HIS A 379 7.62 -8.79 34.11
C HIS A 379 6.21 -8.54 33.50
N GLY A 380 6.12 -7.79 32.40
CA GLY A 380 4.87 -7.60 31.68
C GLY A 380 4.55 -8.78 30.77
N ARG A 381 3.79 -9.77 31.28
CA ARG A 381 3.07 -10.79 30.48
C ARG A 381 2.43 -10.12 29.26
N GLY A 382 2.51 -10.79 28.11
CA GLY A 382 2.12 -10.35 26.76
C GLY A 382 1.07 -9.23 26.70
N GLY A 383 1.46 -8.11 26.09
CA GLY A 383 0.60 -6.92 26.00
C GLY A 383 1.37 -5.60 25.88
N SER A 384 2.68 -5.59 26.14
CA SER A 384 3.54 -4.42 25.95
C SER A 384 4.35 -4.52 24.64
N VAL A 385 4.74 -3.37 24.09
CA VAL A 385 5.63 -3.30 22.91
C VAL A 385 6.96 -3.99 23.20
N ARG A 386 7.49 -3.87 24.43
CA ARG A 386 8.70 -4.55 24.87
C ARG A 386 8.55 -6.07 24.83
N GLY A 387 7.43 -6.59 25.35
CA GLY A 387 7.11 -8.02 25.33
C GLY A 387 6.99 -8.55 23.90
N ALA A 388 6.27 -7.86 23.01
CA ALA A 388 6.19 -8.25 21.61
C ALA A 388 7.56 -8.20 20.90
N THR A 389 8.38 -7.19 21.21
CA THR A 389 9.76 -7.08 20.68
C THR A 389 10.63 -8.24 21.17
N ALA A 390 10.49 -8.66 22.43
CA ALA A 390 11.17 -9.83 22.97
C ALA A 390 10.72 -11.12 22.28
N ASN A 391 9.42 -11.29 22.01
CA ASN A 391 8.90 -12.43 21.24
C ASN A 391 9.45 -12.46 19.81
N LEU A 392 9.52 -11.31 19.13
CA LEU A 392 10.12 -11.19 17.80
C LEU A 392 11.63 -11.55 17.84
N CYS A 393 12.34 -11.06 18.86
CA CYS A 393 13.75 -11.40 19.08
C CYS A 393 13.93 -12.91 19.29
N GLN A 394 13.10 -13.53 20.12
CA GLN A 394 13.13 -14.96 20.37
C GLN A 394 12.84 -15.77 19.10
N ALA A 395 11.83 -15.38 18.30
CA ALA A 395 11.52 -16.02 17.04
C ALA A 395 12.69 -15.95 16.05
N LEU A 396 13.36 -14.80 15.95
CA LEU A 396 14.56 -14.65 15.12
C LEU A 396 15.74 -15.46 15.65
N TYR A 397 16.01 -15.41 16.96
CA TYR A 397 17.13 -16.13 17.56
C TYR A 397 16.95 -17.66 17.45
N ALA A 398 15.73 -18.16 17.59
CA ALA A 398 15.42 -19.58 17.40
C ALA A 398 15.71 -20.07 15.97
N GLN A 399 15.63 -19.18 14.97
CA GLN A 399 15.83 -19.50 13.56
C GLN A 399 17.27 -19.23 13.07
N MET A 400 17.85 -18.11 13.52
CA MET A 400 19.17 -17.61 13.12
C MET A 400 20.31 -18.15 14.01
N GLY A 401 20.01 -18.43 15.28
CA GLY A 401 21.01 -18.73 16.29
C GLY A 401 22.01 -17.57 16.48
N PRO A 402 23.31 -17.87 16.68
CA PRO A 402 24.35 -16.87 16.91
C PRO A 402 24.49 -15.82 15.79
N SER A 403 24.07 -16.13 14.57
CA SER A 403 24.14 -15.19 13.44
C SER A 403 23.30 -13.92 13.66
N LEU A 404 22.27 -13.96 14.52
CA LEU A 404 21.53 -12.76 14.92
C LEU A 404 22.43 -11.74 15.63
N SER A 405 23.32 -12.22 16.50
CA SER A 405 24.30 -11.39 17.22
C SER A 405 25.37 -10.85 16.27
N GLU A 406 25.76 -11.62 15.26
CA GLU A 406 26.69 -11.18 14.20
C GLU A 406 26.07 -10.06 13.36
N CYS A 407 24.81 -10.20 12.93
CA CYS A 407 24.09 -9.14 12.23
C CYS A 407 23.97 -7.87 13.07
N ALA A 408 23.76 -8.03 14.38
CA ALA A 408 23.71 -6.91 15.30
C ALA A 408 25.03 -6.13 15.35
N ALA A 409 26.21 -6.76 15.12
CA ALA A 409 27.54 -6.10 15.17
C ALA A 409 27.62 -4.78 14.39
N SER A 410 26.88 -4.67 13.29
CA SER A 410 26.77 -3.49 12.43
C SER A 410 25.91 -2.34 13.00
N GLN A 411 25.20 -2.56 14.10
CA GLN A 411 24.21 -1.63 14.66
C GLN A 411 24.78 -0.77 15.80
N PRO A 412 24.11 0.36 16.15
CA PRO A 412 24.52 1.21 17.26
C PRO A 412 24.57 0.50 18.63
N ALA A 413 25.44 0.97 19.53
CA ALA A 413 25.71 0.32 20.82
C ALA A 413 24.48 0.15 21.73
N ASN A 414 23.48 1.04 21.64
CA ASN A 414 22.23 0.91 22.39
C ASN A 414 21.40 -0.29 21.91
N VAL A 415 21.33 -0.53 20.58
CA VAL A 415 20.62 -1.68 20.00
C VAL A 415 21.25 -2.99 20.47
N HIS A 416 22.58 -3.05 20.46
CA HIS A 416 23.36 -4.18 21.00
C HIS A 416 23.06 -4.50 22.44
N LYS A 417 23.07 -3.47 23.30
CA LYS A 417 22.80 -3.64 24.73
C LYS A 417 21.38 -4.20 24.93
N SER A 418 20.39 -3.61 24.27
CA SER A 418 18.99 -4.05 24.35
C SER A 418 18.81 -5.48 23.85
N LEU A 419 19.50 -5.89 22.77
CA LEU A 419 19.45 -7.24 22.25
C LEU A 419 20.01 -8.24 23.27
N ASN A 420 21.21 -7.99 23.80
CA ASN A 420 21.85 -8.85 24.79
C ASN A 420 21.04 -8.96 26.08
N ASP A 421 20.44 -7.86 26.54
CA ASP A 421 19.56 -7.88 27.71
C ASP A 421 18.34 -8.79 27.51
N ILE A 422 17.76 -8.81 26.29
CA ILE A 422 16.66 -9.72 25.95
C ILE A 422 17.15 -11.17 25.86
N LEU A 423 18.25 -11.43 25.16
CA LEU A 423 18.77 -12.80 24.99
C LEU A 423 19.15 -13.46 26.33
N ARG A 424 19.70 -12.70 27.28
CA ARG A 424 19.98 -13.17 28.65
C ARG A 424 18.73 -13.57 29.44
N THR A 425 17.57 -13.05 29.08
CA THR A 425 16.29 -13.42 29.72
C THR A 425 15.64 -14.64 29.09
N LEU A 426 16.17 -15.10 27.94
CA LEU A 426 15.66 -16.23 27.17
C LEU A 426 16.50 -17.51 27.39
N SER A 427 17.75 -17.35 27.83
CA SER A 427 18.60 -18.40 28.39
C SER A 427 18.23 -18.70 29.85
#